data_AF-A0A519RXH3-F1
#
_entry.id   AF-A0A519RXH3-F1
#
_cell.length_a   1.000
_cell.length_b   1.000
_cell.length_c   1.000
_cell.angle_alpha   90.00
_cell.angle_beta   90.00
_cell.angle_gamma   90.00
#
_symmetry.space_group_name_H-M   'P 1'
#
loop_
_entity.id
_entity.type
_entity.pdbx_description
1 polymer ?
#
loop_
_entity_poly.entity_id
_entity_poly.type
_entity_poly.pdbx_seq_one_letter_code
_entity_poly.pdbx_strand_id
1 'polypeptide(L)'
;MHWLFALLGLLAEPAHAQTFPPELATNNIVWTSQSKNAGESMPCGGGDVGLNVWVEHGELYCYVARSGAFDENNTLLKLGRLRVHLSPNPFAGTEFRQELHLENGSVTITGTNGKLRAQATVWVDVFRPIIHLEITGNQPTTAEVNYETWRHADRRTLGKENNQNSYKWAPQGAVTTFRDSVQFEGSGVAFYHQNRPQSVFDVAVQQQGLAAVKTQLFNPLQNLIFGGVLQGRHLAPAGTYSGSYLGTPFKGWKLRSQAPARTHAMVLALHTETTATAQQWQ
;
A
#
# COMPACT_ATOMS: atom_id res chain seq x y z
N MET A 1 -62.49 -17.56 -16.01
CA MET A 1 -61.14 -17.13 -16.45
C MET A 1 -60.21 -17.30 -15.27
N HIS A 2 -59.49 -18.42 -15.20
CA HIS A 2 -58.61 -18.78 -14.07
C HIS A 2 -57.21 -18.19 -14.31
N TRP A 3 -56.68 -17.49 -13.31
CA TRP A 3 -55.31 -16.97 -13.32
C TRP A 3 -54.37 -18.06 -12.79
N LEU A 4 -53.47 -18.54 -13.65
CA LEU A 4 -52.38 -19.46 -13.29
C LEU A 4 -51.25 -18.63 -12.67
N PHE A 5 -50.93 -18.86 -11.40
CA PHE A 5 -49.68 -18.37 -10.79
C PHE A 5 -48.53 -19.27 -11.23
N ALA A 6 -47.60 -18.73 -12.01
CA ALA A 6 -46.32 -19.37 -12.30
C ALA A 6 -45.35 -19.09 -11.14
N LEU A 7 -45.07 -20.11 -10.33
CA LEU A 7 -43.95 -20.09 -9.39
C LEU A 7 -42.64 -20.21 -10.20
N LEU A 8 -41.91 -19.11 -10.34
CA LEU A 8 -40.50 -19.16 -10.74
C LEU A 8 -39.68 -19.70 -9.56
N GLY A 9 -39.26 -20.96 -9.66
CA GLY A 9 -38.27 -21.53 -8.76
C GLY A 9 -36.92 -20.83 -8.97
N LEU A 10 -36.47 -20.09 -7.95
CA LEU A 10 -35.08 -19.65 -7.84
C LEU A 10 -34.20 -20.89 -7.65
N LEU A 11 -33.57 -21.36 -8.73
CA LEU A 11 -32.44 -22.27 -8.64
C LEU A 11 -31.25 -21.46 -8.13
N ALA A 12 -30.94 -21.59 -6.84
CA ALA A 12 -29.68 -21.13 -6.30
C ALA A 12 -28.58 -22.05 -6.86
N GLU A 13 -27.82 -21.57 -7.84
CA GLU A 13 -26.60 -22.28 -8.24
C GLU A 13 -25.64 -22.30 -7.04
N PRO A 14 -25.10 -23.47 -6.65
CA PRO A 14 -24.12 -23.54 -5.59
C PRO A 14 -22.90 -22.73 -6.02
N ALA A 15 -22.52 -21.74 -5.22
CA ALA A 15 -21.29 -21.00 -5.45
C ALA A 15 -20.13 -22.01 -5.43
N HIS A 16 -19.52 -22.26 -6.59
CA HIS A 16 -18.30 -23.04 -6.68
C HIS A 16 -17.18 -22.23 -6.04
N ALA A 17 -16.86 -22.55 -4.78
CA ALA A 17 -15.61 -22.12 -4.19
C ALA A 17 -14.46 -22.60 -5.08
N GLN A 18 -13.50 -21.73 -5.36
CA GLN A 18 -12.32 -22.09 -6.12
C GLN A 18 -11.56 -23.18 -5.36
N THR A 19 -11.52 -24.40 -5.89
CA THR A 19 -10.71 -25.48 -5.34
C THR A 19 -9.25 -25.22 -5.69
N PHE A 20 -8.44 -24.94 -4.67
CA PHE A 20 -7.01 -24.76 -4.84
C PHE A 20 -6.31 -26.12 -4.99
N PRO A 21 -5.25 -26.21 -5.82
CA PRO A 21 -4.43 -27.41 -5.88
C PRO A 21 -3.86 -27.74 -4.48
N PRO A 22 -3.90 -29.02 -4.04
CA PRO A 22 -3.42 -29.42 -2.73
C PRO A 22 -1.94 -29.07 -2.49
N GLU A 23 -1.16 -28.89 -3.56
CA GLU A 23 0.23 -28.47 -3.51
C GLU A 23 0.41 -27.05 -2.93
N LEU A 24 -0.59 -26.16 -3.03
CA LEU A 24 -0.47 -24.81 -2.46
C LEU A 24 -0.33 -24.83 -0.93
N ALA A 25 -0.96 -25.79 -0.25
CA ALA A 25 -0.90 -25.92 1.20
C ALA A 25 0.46 -26.41 1.72
N THR A 26 1.28 -27.03 0.86
CA THR A 26 2.57 -27.65 1.25
C THR A 26 3.80 -26.92 0.71
N ASN A 27 3.63 -25.98 -0.24
CA ASN A 27 4.72 -25.29 -0.92
C ASN A 27 4.84 -23.81 -0.54
N ASN A 28 4.45 -23.44 0.68
CA ASN A 28 4.67 -22.10 1.21
C ASN A 28 6.15 -21.69 1.12
N ILE A 29 6.39 -20.44 0.75
CA ILE A 29 7.74 -19.88 0.70
C ILE A 29 8.13 -19.38 2.08
N VAL A 30 9.35 -19.67 2.53
CA VAL A 30 9.81 -19.35 3.88
C VAL A 30 11.18 -18.68 3.85
N TRP A 31 11.29 -17.53 4.52
CA TRP A 31 12.55 -16.93 4.95
C TRP A 31 12.81 -17.27 6.41
N THR A 32 13.99 -17.79 6.72
CA THR A 32 14.47 -18.05 8.10
C THR A 32 15.49 -17.01 8.58
N SER A 33 15.82 -16.03 7.73
CA SER A 33 16.61 -14.86 8.07
C SER A 33 15.93 -13.60 7.56
N GLN A 34 16.19 -12.47 8.21
CA GLN A 34 15.71 -11.18 7.77
C GLN A 34 16.33 -10.76 6.44
N SER A 35 15.59 -9.94 5.70
CA SER A 35 16.01 -9.39 4.42
C SER A 35 17.11 -8.34 4.60
N LYS A 36 18.04 -8.26 3.65
CA LYS A 36 19.05 -7.20 3.56
C LYS A 36 18.47 -5.87 3.12
N ASN A 37 17.42 -5.93 2.30
CA ASN A 37 16.64 -4.81 1.80
C ASN A 37 15.36 -5.31 1.12
N ALA A 38 14.55 -4.38 0.62
CA ALA A 38 13.30 -4.68 -0.08
C ALA A 38 13.42 -5.62 -1.31
N GLY A 39 14.61 -5.82 -1.87
CA GLY A 39 14.84 -6.78 -2.96
C GLY A 39 14.59 -8.24 -2.57
N GLU A 40 14.55 -8.56 -1.27
CA GLU A 40 14.29 -9.89 -0.72
C GLU A 40 12.89 -9.99 -0.09
N SER A 41 11.95 -9.14 -0.51
CA SER A 41 10.59 -9.10 0.04
C SER A 41 9.67 -10.22 -0.45
N MET A 42 8.65 -10.56 0.34
CA MET A 42 7.47 -11.33 -0.06
C MET A 42 6.51 -10.49 -0.87
N PRO A 43 5.98 -10.98 -2.01
CA PRO A 43 4.75 -10.43 -2.56
C PRO A 43 3.57 -10.81 -1.66
N CYS A 44 2.69 -9.86 -1.38
CA CYS A 44 1.38 -10.08 -0.75
C CYS A 44 0.37 -9.18 -1.47
N GLY A 45 -0.87 -9.60 -1.66
CA GLY A 45 -1.81 -8.79 -2.42
C GLY A 45 -3.22 -9.38 -2.45
N GLY A 46 -4.15 -8.56 -2.94
CA GLY A 46 -5.56 -8.89 -3.05
C GLY A 46 -6.26 -7.86 -3.91
N GLY A 47 -7.11 -8.31 -4.83
CA GLY A 47 -7.81 -7.44 -5.76
C GLY A 47 -6.84 -6.59 -6.59
N ASP A 48 -6.91 -5.27 -6.43
CA ASP A 48 -6.08 -4.29 -7.13
C ASP A 48 -4.89 -3.77 -6.30
N VAL A 49 -4.65 -4.32 -5.11
CA VAL A 49 -3.57 -3.93 -4.18
C VAL A 49 -2.46 -4.96 -4.16
N GLY A 50 -1.21 -4.48 -4.24
CA GLY A 50 0.00 -5.29 -4.17
C GLY A 50 1.03 -4.73 -3.19
N LEU A 51 1.66 -5.63 -2.44
CA LEU A 51 2.56 -5.33 -1.35
C LEU A 51 3.91 -6.03 -1.55
N ASN A 52 4.98 -5.37 -1.11
CA ASN A 52 6.25 -6.01 -0.81
C ASN A 52 6.42 -6.03 0.71
N VAL A 53 6.41 -7.20 1.35
CA VAL A 53 6.51 -7.37 2.80
C VAL A 53 7.88 -7.95 3.15
N TRP A 54 8.61 -7.30 4.07
CA TRP A 54 9.89 -7.83 4.55
C TRP A 54 10.17 -7.39 5.97
N VAL A 55 11.11 -8.06 6.62
CA VAL A 55 11.69 -7.61 7.88
C VAL A 55 13.17 -7.33 7.67
N GLU A 56 13.62 -6.18 8.17
CA GLU A 56 15.00 -5.74 8.10
C GLU A 56 15.36 -5.08 9.43
N HIS A 57 16.50 -5.46 10.02
CA HIS A 57 16.99 -4.94 11.32
C HIS A 57 15.94 -4.93 12.45
N GLY A 58 15.12 -5.98 12.52
CA GLY A 58 14.09 -6.17 13.54
C GLY A 58 12.82 -5.34 13.33
N GLU A 59 12.64 -4.73 12.16
CA GLU A 59 11.45 -3.94 11.84
C GLU A 59 10.74 -4.52 10.62
N LEU A 60 9.41 -4.53 10.67
CA LEU A 60 8.59 -4.95 9.55
C LEU A 60 8.39 -3.77 8.61
N TYR A 61 8.53 -4.02 7.33
CA TYR A 61 8.30 -3.05 6.26
C TYR A 61 7.28 -3.59 5.26
N CYS A 62 6.51 -2.67 4.68
CA CYS A 62 5.60 -2.95 3.59
C CYS A 62 5.63 -1.82 2.55
N TYR A 63 6.06 -2.08 1.31
CA TYR A 63 5.77 -1.13 0.23
C TYR A 63 4.38 -1.39 -0.32
N VAL A 64 3.65 -0.31 -0.55
CA VAL A 64 2.24 -0.38 -0.94
C VAL A 64 2.08 0.09 -2.38
N ALA A 65 1.37 -0.69 -3.19
CA ALA A 65 0.97 -0.34 -4.54
C ALA A 65 -0.51 -0.64 -4.73
N ARG A 66 -1.18 0.14 -5.58
CA ARG A 66 -2.52 -0.13 -6.06
C ARG A 66 -2.58 0.18 -7.55
N SER A 67 -3.30 -0.63 -8.31
CA SER A 67 -3.55 -0.34 -9.73
C SER A 67 -4.22 1.03 -9.90
N GLY A 68 -3.89 1.74 -10.98
CA GLY A 68 -4.50 3.03 -11.28
C GLY A 68 -3.89 4.24 -10.57
N ALA A 69 -2.90 4.07 -9.69
CA ALA A 69 -2.19 5.18 -9.04
C ALA A 69 -1.14 5.84 -9.97
N PHE A 70 -1.60 6.43 -11.08
CA PHE A 70 -0.75 7.10 -12.07
C PHE A 70 -0.67 8.61 -11.82
N ASP A 71 0.55 9.16 -11.74
CA ASP A 71 0.76 10.61 -11.67
C ASP A 71 0.52 11.31 -13.02
N GLU A 72 0.57 12.64 -13.04
CA GLU A 72 0.42 13.44 -14.26
C GLU A 72 1.51 13.16 -15.33
N ASN A 73 2.62 12.53 -14.97
CA ASN A 73 3.67 12.10 -15.90
C ASN A 73 3.44 10.67 -16.42
N ASN A 74 2.33 10.03 -16.02
CA ASN A 74 1.99 8.64 -16.28
C ASN A 74 3.00 7.64 -15.68
N THR A 75 3.51 7.95 -14.49
CA THR A 75 4.24 7.00 -13.64
C THR A 75 3.28 6.23 -12.75
N LEU A 76 3.36 4.89 -12.77
CA LEU A 76 2.68 4.07 -11.77
C LEU A 76 3.43 4.18 -10.43
N LEU A 77 2.80 4.81 -9.45
CA LEU A 77 3.43 5.12 -8.17
C LEU A 77 3.16 4.02 -7.12
N LYS A 78 4.19 3.72 -6.31
CA LYS A 78 3.97 3.15 -4.97
C LYS A 78 3.30 4.21 -4.10
N LEU A 79 2.33 3.84 -3.29
CA LEU A 79 1.57 4.76 -2.42
C LEU A 79 2.31 5.13 -1.12
N GLY A 80 3.42 4.46 -0.83
CA GLY A 80 4.29 4.74 0.31
C GLY A 80 4.85 3.45 0.90
N ARG A 81 5.40 3.58 2.10
CA ARG A 81 5.92 2.46 2.89
C ARG A 81 5.32 2.49 4.29
N LEU A 82 4.88 1.33 4.78
CA LEU A 82 4.63 1.11 6.20
C LEU A 82 5.90 0.58 6.86
N ARG A 83 6.19 1.04 8.07
CA ARG A 83 7.27 0.55 8.92
C ARG A 83 6.76 0.33 10.34
N VAL A 84 6.91 -0.88 10.87
CA VAL A 84 6.44 -1.25 12.20
C VAL A 84 7.60 -1.68 13.09
N HIS A 85 7.66 -1.06 14.26
CA HIS A 85 8.61 -1.38 15.32
C HIS A 85 7.86 -1.78 16.60
N LEU A 86 8.36 -2.81 17.29
CA LEU A 86 7.84 -3.25 18.58
C LEU A 86 8.87 -3.04 19.68
N SER A 87 8.43 -2.60 20.85
CA SER A 87 9.28 -2.45 22.04
C SER A 87 8.63 -3.07 23.28
N PRO A 88 9.23 -4.08 23.93
CA PRO A 88 10.46 -4.79 23.51
C PRO A 88 10.29 -5.50 22.15
N ASN A 89 11.40 -5.75 21.45
CA ASN A 89 11.38 -6.21 20.06
C ASN A 89 11.55 -7.75 19.93
N PRO A 90 10.50 -8.50 19.52
CA PRO A 90 10.58 -9.94 19.26
C PRO A 90 11.39 -10.28 18.01
N PHE A 91 11.46 -9.38 17.03
CA PHE A 91 12.18 -9.58 15.77
C PHE A 91 13.66 -9.23 15.88
N ALA A 92 14.15 -8.74 17.02
CA ALA A 92 15.58 -8.51 17.24
C ALA A 92 16.32 -9.73 17.82
N GLY A 93 15.63 -10.86 18.01
CA GLY A 93 16.20 -12.08 18.54
C GLY A 93 16.83 -13.00 17.49
N THR A 94 17.13 -14.24 17.90
CA THR A 94 17.83 -15.23 17.06
C THR A 94 16.90 -16.11 16.25
N GLU A 95 15.65 -16.28 16.67
CA GLU A 95 14.66 -17.05 15.91
C GLU A 95 13.80 -16.10 15.09
N PHE A 96 13.81 -16.33 13.79
CA PHE A 96 13.02 -15.57 12.83
C PHE A 96 12.44 -16.51 11.78
N ARG A 97 11.18 -16.31 11.43
CA ARG A 97 10.55 -16.98 10.31
C ARG A 97 9.50 -16.09 9.68
N GLN A 98 9.64 -15.82 8.40
CA GLN A 98 8.66 -15.11 7.57
C GLN A 98 8.15 -16.09 6.50
N GLU A 99 6.84 -16.26 6.37
CA GLU A 99 6.20 -17.25 5.50
C GLU A 99 5.08 -16.62 4.67
N LEU A 100 5.04 -16.98 3.38
CA LEU A 100 4.02 -16.61 2.42
C LEU A 100 3.10 -17.81 2.28
N HIS A 101 1.86 -17.64 2.71
CA HIS A 101 0.82 -18.65 2.63
C HIS A 101 0.18 -18.60 1.25
N LEU A 102 0.50 -19.56 0.37
CA LEU A 102 0.04 -19.52 -1.01
C LEU A 102 -1.48 -19.73 -1.14
N GLU A 103 -2.07 -20.47 -0.22
CA GLU A 103 -3.51 -20.77 -0.21
C GLU A 103 -4.38 -19.51 -0.01
N ASN A 104 -3.93 -18.57 0.82
CA ASN A 104 -4.71 -17.38 1.19
C ASN A 104 -4.01 -16.03 0.90
N GLY A 105 -2.80 -16.05 0.34
CA GLY A 105 -2.04 -14.86 -0.05
C GLY A 105 -1.52 -14.02 1.11
N SER A 106 -1.61 -14.49 2.35
CA SER A 106 -1.12 -13.77 3.54
C SER A 106 0.36 -14.01 3.82
N VAL A 107 0.98 -13.09 4.54
CA VAL A 107 2.35 -13.24 5.04
C VAL A 107 2.33 -13.27 6.56
N THR A 108 2.89 -14.32 7.16
CA THR A 108 3.12 -14.38 8.61
C THR A 108 4.59 -14.18 8.93
N ILE A 109 4.88 -13.42 9.97
CA ILE A 109 6.23 -13.16 10.47
C ILE A 109 6.24 -13.52 11.95
N THR A 110 7.09 -14.45 12.34
CA THR A 110 7.31 -14.82 13.74
C THR A 110 8.73 -14.48 14.16
N GLY A 111 8.86 -13.95 15.37
CA GLY A 111 10.14 -13.66 16.00
C GLY A 111 10.14 -14.07 17.47
N THR A 112 11.28 -14.59 17.93
CA THR A 112 11.52 -14.89 19.35
C THR A 112 12.79 -14.19 19.82
N ASN A 113 12.69 -13.43 20.91
CA ASN A 113 13.81 -12.82 21.61
C ASN A 113 13.77 -13.22 23.10
N GLY A 114 14.53 -14.26 23.46
CA GLY A 114 14.47 -14.87 24.79
C GLY A 114 13.08 -15.44 25.07
N LYS A 115 12.38 -14.91 26.09
CA LYS A 115 11.01 -15.31 26.43
C LYS A 115 9.93 -14.54 25.66
N LEU A 116 10.29 -13.51 24.91
CA LEU A 116 9.35 -12.70 24.14
C LEU A 116 9.13 -13.34 22.76
N ARG A 117 7.88 -13.61 22.42
CA ARG A 117 7.48 -14.16 21.11
C ARG A 117 6.31 -13.37 20.56
N ALA A 118 6.36 -13.05 19.27
CA ALA A 118 5.24 -12.46 18.56
C ALA A 118 5.10 -13.01 17.14
N GLN A 119 3.89 -12.92 16.61
CA GLN A 119 3.55 -13.11 15.22
C GLN A 119 2.88 -11.85 14.67
N ALA A 120 3.37 -11.35 13.54
CA ALA A 120 2.66 -10.41 12.69
C ALA A 120 2.02 -11.16 11.51
N THR A 121 0.81 -10.80 11.13
CA THR A 121 0.12 -11.29 9.93
C THR A 121 -0.23 -10.09 9.06
N VAL A 122 0.17 -10.12 7.80
CA VAL A 122 -0.13 -9.10 6.78
C VAL A 122 -0.99 -9.75 5.69
N TRP A 123 -2.12 -9.14 5.36
CA TRP A 123 -3.01 -9.60 4.31
C TRP A 123 -3.83 -8.45 3.72
N VAL A 124 -4.50 -8.69 2.60
CA VAL A 124 -5.28 -7.69 1.87
C VAL A 124 -6.69 -8.22 1.65
N ASP A 125 -7.71 -7.41 1.93
CA ASP A 125 -9.10 -7.72 1.56
C ASP A 125 -9.23 -7.68 0.03
N VAL A 126 -9.76 -8.75 -0.58
CA VAL A 126 -9.88 -8.85 -2.04
C VAL A 126 -11.00 -7.94 -2.58
N PHE A 127 -12.01 -7.64 -1.76
CA PHE A 127 -13.20 -6.88 -2.17
C PHE A 127 -13.13 -5.41 -1.76
N ARG A 128 -12.22 -5.05 -0.86
CA ARG A 128 -12.00 -3.67 -0.42
C ARG A 128 -10.51 -3.41 -0.40
N PRO A 129 -10.01 -2.27 -0.88
CA PRO A 129 -8.57 -1.97 -0.94
C PRO A 129 -8.03 -1.63 0.47
N ILE A 130 -8.10 -2.58 1.39
CA ILE A 130 -7.73 -2.48 2.80
C ILE A 130 -6.65 -3.51 3.08
N ILE A 131 -5.52 -3.01 3.54
CA ILE A 131 -4.39 -3.82 3.99
C ILE A 131 -4.53 -3.96 5.49
N HIS A 132 -4.49 -5.20 5.97
CA HIS A 132 -4.55 -5.54 7.38
C HIS A 132 -3.17 -5.93 7.87
N LEU A 133 -2.79 -5.39 9.03
CA LEU A 133 -1.63 -5.83 9.79
C LEU A 133 -2.08 -6.10 11.22
N GLU A 134 -1.87 -7.33 11.66
CA GLU A 134 -2.24 -7.81 12.99
C GLU A 134 -1.03 -8.39 13.68
N ILE A 135 -0.81 -8.04 14.94
CA ILE A 135 0.31 -8.52 15.74
C ILE A 135 -0.27 -9.15 17.00
N THR A 136 0.19 -10.36 17.32
CA THR A 136 -0.14 -11.04 18.56
C THR A 136 1.15 -11.55 19.21
N GLY A 137 1.22 -11.51 20.54
CA GLY A 137 2.40 -11.93 21.28
C GLY A 137 2.10 -12.45 22.67
N ASN A 138 3.08 -13.14 23.26
CA ASN A 138 2.94 -13.74 24.60
C ASN A 138 3.17 -12.74 25.74
N GLN A 139 3.76 -11.57 25.45
CA GLN A 139 4.02 -10.49 26.40
C GLN A 139 3.61 -9.13 25.81
N PRO A 140 3.25 -8.13 26.64
CA PRO A 140 2.89 -6.81 26.15
C PRO A 140 4.07 -6.10 25.46
N THR A 141 3.81 -5.50 24.31
CA THR A 141 4.74 -4.62 23.59
C THR A 141 4.06 -3.30 23.26
N THR A 142 4.86 -2.23 23.14
CA THR A 142 4.45 -0.99 22.49
C THR A 142 4.68 -1.14 21.00
N ALA A 143 3.73 -0.71 20.17
CA ALA A 143 3.89 -0.66 18.72
C ALA A 143 4.10 0.79 18.25
N GLU A 144 5.09 1.01 17.39
CA GLU A 144 5.22 2.21 16.56
C GLU A 144 4.95 1.82 15.10
N VAL A 145 3.99 2.48 14.47
CA VAL A 145 3.55 2.23 13.10
C VAL A 145 3.72 3.51 12.32
N ASN A 146 4.50 3.47 11.25
CA ASN A 146 4.89 4.65 10.51
C ASN A 146 4.41 4.55 9.06
N TYR A 147 3.78 5.62 8.57
CA TYR A 147 3.61 5.85 7.14
C TYR A 147 4.78 6.71 6.65
N GLU A 148 5.52 6.24 5.65
CA GLU A 148 6.67 6.91 5.08
C GLU A 148 6.48 7.17 3.57
N THR A 149 6.82 8.38 3.12
CA THR A 149 6.84 8.73 1.69
C THR A 149 8.13 9.47 1.30
N TRP A 150 8.65 9.12 0.13
CA TRP A 150 9.74 9.85 -0.53
C TRP A 150 9.23 11.04 -1.33
N ARG A 151 7.93 11.11 -1.65
CA ARG A 151 7.28 12.26 -2.27
C ARG A 151 6.80 13.27 -1.22
N HIS A 152 7.65 13.63 -0.26
CA HIS A 152 7.35 14.67 0.74
C HIS A 152 7.76 16.09 0.29
N ALA A 153 8.42 16.19 -0.87
CA ALA A 153 8.81 17.42 -1.54
C ALA A 153 8.79 17.17 -3.05
N ASP A 154 8.57 18.23 -3.82
CA ASP A 154 8.65 18.17 -5.28
C ASP A 154 10.08 17.82 -5.70
N ARG A 155 10.21 16.91 -6.67
CA ARG A 155 11.52 16.44 -7.15
C ARG A 155 11.56 16.47 -8.65
N ARG A 156 12.65 17.03 -9.17
CA ARG A 156 12.92 16.98 -10.61
C ARG A 156 13.37 15.57 -10.98
N THR A 157 12.74 15.01 -12.00
CA THR A 157 13.09 13.71 -12.56
C THR A 157 14.25 13.87 -13.56
N LEU A 158 15.35 13.16 -13.32
CA LEU A 158 16.59 13.34 -14.08
C LEU A 158 17.00 12.10 -14.87
N GLY A 159 17.43 12.30 -16.12
CA GLY A 159 18.03 11.26 -16.95
C GLY A 159 17.17 10.00 -17.04
N LYS A 160 17.75 8.86 -16.62
CA LYS A 160 17.12 7.52 -16.67
C LYS A 160 15.94 7.35 -15.73
N GLU A 161 15.74 8.24 -14.76
CA GLU A 161 14.53 8.19 -13.92
C GLU A 161 13.26 8.36 -14.77
N ASN A 162 13.32 9.09 -15.90
CA ASN A 162 12.20 9.21 -16.83
C ASN A 162 11.83 7.88 -17.53
N ASN A 163 12.60 6.80 -17.36
CA ASN A 163 12.19 5.48 -17.84
C ASN A 163 10.93 4.96 -17.12
N GLN A 164 10.60 5.49 -15.94
CA GLN A 164 9.39 5.13 -15.19
C GLN A 164 8.14 5.89 -15.65
N ASN A 165 8.29 6.85 -16.56
CA ASN A 165 7.24 7.78 -16.98
C ASN A 165 7.19 7.90 -18.51
N SER A 166 6.26 8.70 -19.02
CA SER A 166 6.07 8.85 -20.48
C SER A 166 7.05 9.82 -21.15
N TYR A 167 8.00 10.41 -20.42
CA TYR A 167 9.00 11.37 -20.94
C TYR A 167 10.37 10.74 -21.25
N LYS A 168 10.48 9.41 -21.23
CA LYS A 168 11.72 8.63 -21.42
C LYS A 168 12.75 9.22 -22.40
N TRP A 169 12.32 9.65 -23.59
CA TRP A 169 13.21 10.16 -24.65
C TRP A 169 12.92 11.61 -25.07
N ALA A 170 11.84 12.21 -24.59
CA ALA A 170 11.34 13.49 -25.11
C ALA A 170 10.70 14.37 -24.01
N PRO A 171 11.44 14.72 -22.95
CA PRO A 171 10.91 15.59 -21.90
C PRO A 171 10.55 16.97 -22.47
N GLN A 172 9.36 17.46 -22.13
CA GLN A 172 8.90 18.80 -22.51
C GLN A 172 9.34 19.85 -21.48
N GLY A 173 10.66 19.96 -21.26
CA GLY A 173 11.24 20.80 -20.22
C GLY A 173 11.55 20.03 -18.93
N ALA A 174 11.41 20.69 -17.77
CA ALA A 174 11.68 20.07 -16.49
C ALA A 174 10.52 19.16 -16.05
N VAL A 175 10.76 17.84 -16.07
CA VAL A 175 9.82 16.85 -15.54
C VAL A 175 9.93 16.84 -14.02
N THR A 176 8.79 16.93 -13.33
CA THR A 176 8.72 17.01 -11.87
C THR A 176 7.75 15.96 -11.37
N THR A 177 8.17 15.16 -10.40
CA THR A 177 7.26 14.38 -9.55
C THR A 177 6.86 15.26 -8.38
N PHE A 178 5.57 15.57 -8.28
CA PHE A 178 5.07 16.41 -7.20
C PHE A 178 4.92 15.65 -5.87
N ARG A 179 4.99 16.41 -4.78
CA ARG A 179 4.78 15.89 -3.43
C ARG A 179 3.34 15.41 -3.22
N ASP A 180 3.22 14.41 -2.37
CA ASP A 180 1.98 13.97 -1.76
C ASP A 180 1.59 14.96 -0.63
N SER A 181 0.30 15.05 -0.34
CA SER A 181 -0.23 15.71 0.86
C SER A 181 -0.36 14.67 1.96
N VAL A 182 0.18 14.94 3.15
CA VAL A 182 0.17 13.98 4.27
C VAL A 182 -0.03 14.72 5.58
N GLN A 183 -0.97 14.25 6.40
CA GLN A 183 -1.29 14.85 7.70
C GLN A 183 -1.75 13.81 8.71
N PHE A 184 -1.66 14.16 9.99
CA PHE A 184 -2.40 13.42 11.02
C PHE A 184 -3.88 13.78 10.92
N GLU A 185 -4.74 12.76 11.01
CA GLU A 185 -6.19 12.92 10.98
C GLU A 185 -6.82 12.03 12.05
N GLY A 186 -7.37 12.65 13.09
CA GLY A 186 -7.77 11.96 14.31
C GLY A 186 -6.62 11.16 14.92
N SER A 187 -6.80 9.84 15.07
CA SER A 187 -5.78 8.90 15.55
C SER A 187 -4.97 8.23 14.44
N GLY A 188 -5.08 8.71 13.19
CA GLY A 188 -4.47 8.12 12.00
C GLY A 188 -3.58 9.08 11.22
N VAL A 189 -3.12 8.59 10.07
CA VAL A 189 -2.39 9.38 9.06
C VAL A 189 -3.16 9.28 7.75
N ALA A 190 -3.59 10.42 7.21
CA ALA A 190 -4.18 10.51 5.88
C ALA A 190 -3.14 11.03 4.90
N PHE A 191 -3.15 10.48 3.68
CA PHE A 191 -2.29 10.93 2.60
C PHE A 191 -2.99 10.82 1.26
N TYR A 192 -2.62 11.70 0.32
CA TYR A 192 -3.06 11.61 -1.06
C TYR A 192 -2.14 12.33 -2.02
N HIS A 193 -2.22 11.93 -3.28
CA HIS A 193 -1.69 12.62 -4.43
C HIS A 193 -2.87 13.11 -5.29
N GLN A 194 -2.80 14.34 -5.77
CA GLN A 194 -3.77 14.89 -6.72
C GLN A 194 -3.01 15.29 -7.98
N ASN A 195 -3.33 14.64 -9.10
CA ASN A 195 -2.73 14.95 -10.37
C ASN A 195 -2.96 16.41 -10.75
N ARG A 196 -1.96 17.00 -11.40
CA ARG A 196 -2.04 18.39 -11.85
C ARG A 196 -2.97 18.54 -13.06
N PRO A 197 -3.54 19.74 -13.29
CA PRO A 197 -4.43 19.97 -14.43
C PRO A 197 -3.79 19.69 -15.79
N GLN A 198 -2.48 19.92 -15.92
CA GLN A 198 -1.70 19.56 -17.09
C GLN A 198 -0.96 18.24 -16.84
N SER A 199 -1.11 17.30 -17.77
CA SER A 199 -0.48 15.98 -17.73
C SER A 199 0.14 15.61 -19.07
N VAL A 200 0.79 14.45 -19.12
CA VAL A 200 1.35 13.91 -20.37
C VAL A 200 0.28 13.60 -21.42
N PHE A 201 -0.99 13.46 -21.02
CA PHE A 201 -2.11 13.39 -21.96
C PHE A 201 -2.18 14.65 -22.82
N ASP A 202 -2.07 15.84 -22.23
CA ASP A 202 -2.14 17.11 -22.94
C ASP A 202 -0.98 17.25 -23.92
N VAL A 203 0.21 16.82 -23.50
CA VAL A 203 1.41 16.79 -24.35
C VAL A 203 1.19 15.86 -25.55
N ALA A 204 0.69 14.65 -25.31
CA ALA A 204 0.44 13.68 -26.38
C ALA A 204 -0.60 14.21 -27.38
N VAL A 205 -1.70 14.80 -26.91
CA VAL A 205 -2.73 15.40 -27.78
C VAL A 205 -2.14 16.49 -28.69
N GLN A 206 -1.29 17.37 -28.15
CA GLN A 206 -0.64 18.41 -28.93
C GLN A 206 0.33 17.83 -29.98
N GLN A 207 1.19 16.90 -29.56
CA GLN A 207 2.19 16.29 -30.46
C GLN A 207 1.58 15.48 -31.59
N GLN A 208 0.41 14.87 -31.36
CA GLN A 208 -0.32 14.11 -32.37
C GLN A 208 -1.25 14.97 -33.23
N GLY A 209 -1.27 16.30 -33.05
CA GLY A 209 -2.14 17.21 -33.81
C GLY A 209 -3.64 17.04 -33.51
N LEU A 210 -3.99 16.50 -32.34
CA LEU A 210 -5.36 16.16 -31.95
C LEU A 210 -6.06 17.27 -31.14
N ALA A 211 -5.48 18.47 -31.06
CA ALA A 211 -5.99 19.56 -30.23
C ALA A 211 -7.47 19.90 -30.51
N ALA A 212 -7.89 19.84 -31.78
CA ALA A 212 -9.27 20.12 -32.20
C ALA A 212 -10.32 19.15 -31.64
N VAL A 213 -9.92 17.92 -31.27
CA VAL A 213 -10.82 16.87 -30.77
C VAL A 213 -10.56 16.49 -29.32
N LYS A 214 -9.69 17.24 -28.61
CA LYS A 214 -9.24 16.92 -27.24
C LYS A 214 -10.38 16.60 -26.26
N THR A 215 -11.48 17.36 -26.33
CA THR A 215 -12.64 17.20 -25.42
C THR A 215 -13.41 15.90 -25.64
N GLN A 216 -13.20 15.21 -26.76
CA GLN A 216 -13.80 13.92 -27.08
C GLN A 216 -12.92 12.74 -26.64
N LEU A 217 -11.67 13.01 -26.26
CA LEU A 217 -10.71 12.00 -25.87
C LEU A 217 -10.79 11.74 -24.36
N PHE A 218 -10.80 10.48 -23.97
CA PHE A 218 -10.80 10.08 -22.57
C PHE A 218 -9.44 10.37 -21.92
N ASN A 219 -9.43 11.21 -20.87
CA ASN A 219 -8.24 11.52 -20.08
C ASN A 219 -8.33 10.88 -18.68
N PRO A 220 -7.71 9.70 -18.45
CA PRO A 220 -7.76 9.04 -17.15
C PRO A 220 -6.92 9.72 -16.06
N LEU A 221 -6.04 10.66 -16.42
CA LEU A 221 -5.16 11.35 -15.48
C LEU A 221 -5.77 12.64 -14.94
N GLN A 222 -6.74 13.21 -15.66
CA GLN A 222 -7.39 14.46 -15.27
C GLN A 222 -8.13 14.26 -13.94
N ASN A 223 -7.88 15.15 -12.99
CA ASN A 223 -8.56 15.16 -11.68
C ASN A 223 -8.45 13.83 -10.90
N LEU A 224 -7.48 12.98 -11.26
CA LEU A 224 -7.26 11.73 -10.56
C LEU A 224 -6.62 12.03 -9.20
N ILE A 225 -7.25 11.53 -8.14
CA ILE A 225 -6.76 11.61 -6.77
C ILE A 225 -6.65 10.19 -6.23
N PHE A 226 -5.51 9.86 -5.64
CA PHE A 226 -5.28 8.56 -5.01
C PHE A 226 -4.49 8.70 -3.72
N GLY A 227 -4.77 7.83 -2.76
CA GLY A 227 -4.22 7.95 -1.42
C GLY A 227 -4.77 6.91 -0.48
N GLY A 228 -4.75 7.23 0.81
CA GLY A 228 -5.30 6.36 1.83
C GLY A 228 -5.21 6.92 3.23
N VAL A 229 -5.66 6.10 4.17
CA VAL A 229 -5.63 6.39 5.60
C VAL A 229 -5.05 5.19 6.35
N LEU A 230 -4.00 5.44 7.13
CA LEU A 230 -3.42 4.51 8.09
C LEU A 230 -4.07 4.75 9.45
N GLN A 231 -4.69 3.73 10.02
CA GLN A 231 -5.33 3.78 11.34
C GLN A 231 -5.10 2.47 12.10
N GLY A 232 -5.28 2.51 13.41
CA GLY A 232 -5.23 1.30 14.23
C GLY A 232 -5.87 1.51 15.59
N ARG A 233 -6.22 0.40 16.23
CA ARG A 233 -6.85 0.43 17.56
C ARG A 233 -5.85 0.92 18.59
N HIS A 234 -6.26 1.87 19.43
CA HIS A 234 -5.44 2.44 20.50
C HIS A 234 -4.10 3.02 20.03
N LEU A 235 -4.02 3.47 18.78
CA LEU A 235 -2.90 4.25 18.29
C LEU A 235 -3.15 5.75 18.51
N ALA A 236 -2.07 6.53 18.59
CA ALA A 236 -2.12 7.99 18.64
C ALA A 236 -0.94 8.58 17.86
N PRO A 237 -1.09 9.80 17.29
CA PRO A 237 0.01 10.53 16.67
C PRO A 237 1.20 10.69 17.64
N ALA A 238 2.39 10.40 17.15
CA ALA A 238 3.64 10.46 17.91
C ALA A 238 4.75 11.21 17.15
N GLY A 239 4.35 12.14 16.28
CA GLY A 239 5.26 13.06 15.59
C GLY A 239 5.76 12.56 14.24
N THR A 240 6.66 13.34 13.63
CA THR A 240 7.24 13.05 12.31
C THR A 240 8.75 12.91 12.39
N TYR A 241 9.34 12.21 11.43
CA TYR A 241 10.79 12.10 11.28
C TYR A 241 11.20 12.10 9.82
N SER A 242 12.49 12.30 9.56
CA SER A 242 13.08 12.18 8.23
C SER A 242 14.18 11.14 8.27
N GLY A 243 14.41 10.48 7.13
CA GLY A 243 15.45 9.47 7.00
C GLY A 243 15.84 9.25 5.54
N SER A 244 16.68 8.26 5.31
CA SER A 244 17.04 7.81 3.97
C SER A 244 17.01 6.29 3.93
N TYR A 245 16.56 5.73 2.80
CA TYR A 245 16.58 4.30 2.55
C TYR A 245 17.09 4.03 1.14
N LEU A 246 18.12 3.20 1.02
CA LEU A 246 18.82 2.93 -0.25
C LEU A 246 19.16 4.22 -1.01
N GLY A 247 19.63 5.24 -0.28
CA GLY A 247 19.99 6.55 -0.84
C GLY A 247 18.80 7.47 -1.15
N THR A 248 17.55 7.03 -0.96
CA THR A 248 16.34 7.83 -1.19
C THR A 248 15.86 8.50 0.10
N PRO A 249 15.85 9.84 0.19
CA PRO A 249 15.31 10.54 1.35
C PRO A 249 13.80 10.33 1.48
N PHE A 250 13.30 10.19 2.70
CA PHE A 250 11.87 10.06 3.01
C PHE A 250 11.49 10.88 4.25
N LYS A 251 10.19 11.10 4.42
CA LYS A 251 9.58 11.63 5.64
C LYS A 251 8.55 10.63 6.16
N GLY A 252 8.51 10.44 7.48
CA GLY A 252 7.63 9.51 8.17
C GLY A 252 6.68 10.22 9.14
N TRP A 253 5.46 9.70 9.25
CA TRP A 253 4.44 10.08 10.22
C TRP A 253 4.20 8.89 11.14
N LYS A 254 4.50 9.08 12.43
CA LYS A 254 4.49 8.03 13.44
C LYS A 254 3.16 7.98 14.17
N LEU A 255 2.60 6.79 14.27
CA LEU A 255 1.58 6.43 15.24
C LEU A 255 2.21 5.51 16.30
N ARG A 256 1.77 5.64 17.55
CA ARG A 256 2.25 4.80 18.66
C ARG A 256 1.08 4.25 19.46
N SER A 257 1.19 3.01 19.93
CA SER A 257 0.20 2.44 20.85
C SER A 257 0.16 3.22 22.17
N GLN A 258 -1.03 3.54 22.64
CA GLN A 258 -1.25 4.35 23.85
C GLN A 258 -0.78 3.62 25.13
N ALA A 259 -0.78 2.30 25.10
CA ALA A 259 -0.23 1.44 26.15
C ALA A 259 0.44 0.20 25.54
N PRO A 260 1.32 -0.50 26.29
CA PRO A 260 1.79 -1.83 25.91
C PRO A 260 0.62 -2.82 25.87
N ALA A 261 0.56 -3.63 24.81
CA ALA A 261 -0.48 -4.64 24.63
C ALA A 261 0.08 -5.91 24.02
N ARG A 262 -0.59 -7.05 24.24
CA ARG A 262 -0.26 -8.33 23.60
C ARG A 262 -0.76 -8.41 22.17
N THR A 263 -1.69 -7.54 21.80
CA THR A 263 -2.29 -7.49 20.47
C THR A 263 -2.25 -6.06 19.94
N HIS A 264 -1.92 -5.92 18.67
CA HIS A 264 -1.99 -4.66 17.92
C HIS A 264 -2.67 -4.94 16.58
N ALA A 265 -3.58 -4.07 16.16
CA ALA A 265 -4.27 -4.20 14.89
C ALA A 265 -4.35 -2.83 14.22
N MET A 266 -3.93 -2.78 12.96
CA MET A 266 -3.92 -1.58 12.14
C MET A 266 -4.33 -1.93 10.71
N VAL A 267 -4.89 -0.93 10.05
CA VAL A 267 -5.34 -1.02 8.67
C VAL A 267 -4.78 0.15 7.88
N LEU A 268 -4.45 -0.10 6.63
CA LEU A 268 -4.25 0.94 5.63
C LEU A 268 -5.33 0.77 4.57
N ALA A 269 -6.33 1.66 4.59
CA ALA A 269 -7.36 1.71 3.57
C ALA A 269 -6.92 2.67 2.46
N LEU A 270 -7.12 2.27 1.21
CA LEU A 270 -6.71 3.04 0.04
C LEU A 270 -7.95 3.51 -0.73
N HIS A 271 -7.86 4.69 -1.33
CA HIS A 271 -8.93 5.24 -2.18
C HIS A 271 -8.34 5.88 -3.43
N THR A 272 -9.05 5.73 -4.55
CA THR A 272 -8.66 6.29 -5.86
C THR A 272 -9.93 6.68 -6.57
N GLU A 273 -10.02 7.94 -6.97
CA GLU A 273 -11.20 8.47 -7.63
C GLU A 273 -10.86 9.69 -8.49
N THR A 274 -11.62 9.90 -9.57
CA THR A 274 -11.55 11.12 -10.37
C THR A 274 -12.56 12.12 -9.82
N THR A 275 -12.08 13.18 -9.18
CA THR A 275 -12.95 14.21 -8.60
C THR A 275 -12.32 15.60 -8.65
N ALA A 276 -13.16 16.63 -8.72
CA ALA A 276 -12.70 18.00 -8.96
C ALA A 276 -11.84 18.56 -7.82
N THR A 277 -12.05 18.09 -6.58
CA THR A 277 -11.39 18.64 -5.39
C THR A 277 -10.96 17.54 -4.43
N ALA A 278 -9.84 17.76 -3.74
CA ALA A 278 -9.40 16.88 -2.65
C ALA A 278 -10.45 16.75 -1.53
N GLN A 279 -11.22 17.81 -1.26
CA GLN A 279 -12.26 17.79 -0.24
C GLN A 279 -13.40 16.82 -0.56
N GLN A 280 -13.72 16.60 -1.84
CA GLN A 280 -14.72 15.60 -2.24
C GLN A 280 -14.18 14.17 -2.20
N TRP A 281 -12.86 14.02 -2.33
CA TRP A 281 -12.18 12.73 -2.26
C TRP A 281 -12.03 12.23 -0.80
N GLN A 282 -11.85 13.16 0.14
CA GLN A 282 -11.72 12.91 1.58
C GLN A 282 -13.07 12.56 2.21
#